data_AF-A0A8H3UT96-F1
#
_entry.id   AF-A0A8H3UT96-F1
#
_cell.length_a   1.000
_cell.length_b   1.000
_cell.length_c   1.000
_cell.angle_alpha   90.00
_cell.angle_beta   90.00
_cell.angle_gamma   90.00
#
_symmetry.space_group_name_H-M   'P 1'
#
loop_
_entity.id
_entity.type
_entity.pdbx_description
1 polymer ?
#
loop_
_entity_poly.entity_id
_entity_poly.type
_entity_poly.pdbx_seq_one_letter_code
_entity_poly.pdbx_strand_id
1 'polypeptide(L)'
;MRAEDIDYVNGVLEVTNHEYVLSNSTLQHWDFAVNNGFTVKHFTDLIYENKREIYNMSGGGSGCRYWQYVVLGDFARSGFLVDANAATILWPNLLFSYARDIPREALPMVMGQFDVEDEEEDEDEDEDE
;
A
#
# COMPACT_ATOMS: atom_id res chain seq x y z
N MET A 1 15.60 -19.81 -24.81
CA MET A 1 15.39 -18.35 -24.81
C MET A 1 15.09 -17.96 -23.37
N ARG A 2 15.90 -17.05 -22.80
CA ARG A 2 15.70 -16.52 -21.44
C ARG A 2 14.41 -15.69 -21.47
N ALA A 3 13.54 -15.91 -20.48
CA ALA A 3 12.50 -14.95 -20.16
C ALA A 3 13.23 -13.65 -19.82
N GLU A 4 12.96 -12.60 -20.59
CA GLU A 4 13.39 -11.26 -20.26
C GLU A 4 12.65 -10.88 -18.97
N ASP A 5 13.43 -10.56 -17.95
CA ASP A 5 12.97 -10.04 -16.66
C ASP A 5 12.20 -8.75 -16.93
N ILE A 6 10.86 -8.84 -16.98
CA ILE A 6 10.00 -7.68 -16.86
C ILE A 6 10.19 -7.23 -15.41
N ASP A 7 11.05 -6.23 -15.25
CA ASP A 7 11.31 -5.52 -14.02
C ASP A 7 9.96 -4.89 -13.59
N TYR A 8 9.16 -5.61 -12.80
CA TYR A 8 7.96 -5.07 -12.18
C TYR A 8 8.40 -4.10 -11.09
N VAL A 9 8.87 -2.92 -11.52
CA VAL A 9 9.22 -1.81 -10.64
C VAL A 9 7.93 -1.23 -10.01
N ASN A 10 6.80 -1.37 -10.70
CA ASN A 10 5.51 -0.84 -10.25
C ASN A 10 4.73 -1.89 -9.47
N GLY A 11 4.24 -1.50 -8.27
CA GLY A 11 3.29 -2.31 -7.53
C GLY A 11 1.96 -2.40 -8.28
N VAL A 12 1.34 -3.58 -8.31
CA VAL A 12 -0.01 -3.75 -8.86
C VAL A 12 -1.00 -3.81 -7.69
N LEU A 13 -1.98 -2.91 -7.69
CA LEU A 13 -3.11 -2.98 -6.77
C LEU A 13 -4.16 -3.93 -7.35
N GLU A 14 -4.40 -5.05 -6.67
CA GLU A 14 -5.44 -6.00 -7.02
C GLU A 14 -6.42 -6.17 -5.84
N VAL A 15 -7.72 -6.13 -6.13
CA VAL A 15 -8.78 -6.32 -5.14
C VAL A 15 -9.48 -7.64 -5.41
N THR A 16 -9.25 -8.63 -4.55
CA THR A 16 -9.81 -9.97 -4.67
C THR A 16 -10.61 -10.35 -3.41
N ASN A 17 -11.54 -11.28 -3.56
CA ASN A 17 -12.33 -11.83 -2.45
C ASN A 17 -11.74 -13.18 -2.03
N HIS A 18 -11.51 -13.36 -0.73
CA HIS A 18 -11.03 -14.61 -0.15
C HIS A 18 -12.05 -15.17 0.83
N GLU A 19 -12.21 -16.49 0.84
CA GLU A 19 -13.12 -17.19 1.77
C GLU A 19 -12.58 -17.31 3.20
N TYR A 20 -11.29 -17.01 3.39
CA TYR A 20 -10.63 -17.05 4.70
C TYR A 20 -10.47 -15.65 5.29
N VAL A 21 -10.80 -15.50 6.57
CA VAL A 21 -10.52 -14.28 7.36
C VAL A 21 -9.07 -14.25 7.82
N LEU A 22 -8.48 -15.43 8.09
CA LEU A 22 -7.11 -15.61 8.56
C LEU A 22 -6.42 -16.74 7.80
N SER A 23 -5.18 -16.52 7.36
CA SER A 23 -4.39 -17.58 6.73
C SER A 23 -3.89 -18.60 7.76
N ASN A 24 -3.82 -19.88 7.38
CA ASN A 24 -3.27 -20.96 8.21
C ASN A 24 -1.76 -20.85 8.45
N SER A 25 -1.07 -19.98 7.69
CA SER A 25 0.36 -19.70 7.85
C SER A 25 0.66 -18.34 8.48
N THR A 26 -0.35 -17.70 9.06
CA THR A 26 -0.21 -16.39 9.73
C THR A 26 0.74 -16.48 10.92
N LEU A 27 1.81 -15.68 10.92
CA LEU A 27 2.74 -15.61 12.06
C LEU A 27 2.27 -14.60 13.12
N GLN A 28 1.66 -13.51 12.67
CA GLN A 28 1.12 -12.43 13.49
C GLN A 28 -0.13 -11.87 12.83
N HIS A 29 -1.04 -11.36 13.63
CA HIS A 29 -2.31 -10.82 13.16
C HIS A 29 -2.61 -9.49 13.85
N TRP A 30 -3.07 -8.54 13.06
CA TRP A 30 -3.56 -7.24 13.51
C TRP A 30 -4.92 -7.02 12.85
N ASP A 31 -5.89 -6.61 13.65
CA ASP A 31 -7.25 -6.33 13.20
C ASP A 31 -7.68 -4.95 13.70
N PHE A 32 -8.37 -4.22 12.84
CA PHE A 32 -8.82 -2.86 13.12
C PHE A 32 -10.30 -2.77 12.77
N ALA A 33 -11.13 -2.54 13.79
CA ALA A 33 -12.57 -2.46 13.62
C ALA A 33 -12.96 -1.32 12.66
N VAL A 34 -13.85 -1.63 11.72
CA VAL A 34 -14.40 -0.70 10.74
C VAL A 34 -15.69 -0.08 11.28
N ASN A 35 -15.89 1.22 11.07
CA ASN A 35 -17.13 1.91 11.41
C ASN A 35 -18.30 1.41 10.54
N ASN A 36 -19.52 1.47 11.08
CA ASN A 36 -20.70 1.04 10.34
C ASN A 36 -20.94 1.91 9.08
N GLY A 37 -21.42 1.27 8.01
CA GLY A 37 -21.80 1.96 6.77
C GLY A 37 -20.72 2.00 5.69
N PHE A 38 -19.49 1.58 5.99
CA PHE A 38 -18.44 1.44 4.99
C PHE A 38 -18.47 0.08 4.30
N THR A 39 -18.12 0.08 3.02
CA THR A 39 -18.04 -1.11 2.17
C THR A 39 -16.64 -1.18 1.55
N VAL A 40 -16.23 -2.35 1.05
CA VAL A 40 -14.94 -2.51 0.34
C VAL A 40 -14.73 -1.44 -0.73
N LYS A 41 -15.80 -1.05 -1.45
CA LYS A 41 -15.74 0.00 -2.48
C LYS A 41 -15.23 1.33 -1.91
N HIS A 42 -15.68 1.74 -0.73
CA HIS A 42 -15.22 2.99 -0.11
C HIS A 42 -13.71 2.97 0.18
N PHE A 43 -13.20 1.82 0.63
CA PHE A 43 -11.76 1.66 0.86
C PHE A 43 -10.98 1.70 -0.45
N THR A 44 -11.45 1.03 -1.50
CA THR A 44 -10.78 1.03 -2.80
C THR A 44 -10.84 2.39 -3.48
N ASP A 45 -11.99 3.08 -3.41
CA ASP A 45 -12.15 4.43 -3.97
C ASP A 45 -11.15 5.39 -3.30
N LEU A 46 -11.02 5.35 -1.98
CA LEU A 46 -10.08 6.21 -1.25
C LEU A 46 -8.61 5.95 -1.62
N ILE A 47 -8.25 4.70 -1.94
CA ILE A 47 -6.90 4.37 -2.44
C ILE A 47 -6.66 5.07 -3.79
N TYR A 48 -7.61 5.00 -4.72
CA TYR A 48 -7.52 5.63 -6.05
C TYR A 48 -7.60 7.16 -5.98
N GLU A 49 -8.51 7.72 -5.17
CA GLU A 49 -8.64 9.17 -4.98
C GLU A 49 -7.34 9.79 -4.44
N ASN A 50 -6.63 9.05 -3.59
CA ASN A 50 -5.33 9.45 -3.04
C ASN A 50 -4.14 9.04 -3.92
N LYS A 51 -4.36 8.50 -5.13
CA LYS A 51 -3.34 8.02 -6.06
C LYS A 51 -2.33 7.09 -5.37
N ARG A 52 -2.81 6.09 -4.61
CA ARG A 52 -1.95 5.15 -3.86
C ARG A 52 -1.56 3.93 -4.69
N GLU A 53 -2.26 3.67 -5.78
CA GLU A 53 -2.00 2.62 -6.76
C GLU A 53 -0.74 2.87 -7.58
N ILE A 54 -0.37 4.14 -7.81
CA ILE A 54 0.87 4.56 -8.50
C ILE A 54 2.12 4.51 -7.58
N TYR A 55 2.04 3.79 -6.46
CA TYR A 55 3.15 3.66 -5.53
C TYR A 55 4.17 2.64 -6.04
N ASN A 56 5.37 3.13 -6.28
CA ASN A 56 6.52 2.37 -6.73
C ASN A 56 7.29 1.81 -5.51
N MET A 57 7.36 0.49 -5.40
CA MET A 57 8.01 -0.17 -4.26
C MET A 57 9.54 -0.09 -4.40
N SER A 58 10.22 0.59 -3.49
CA SER A 58 11.68 0.73 -3.57
C SER A 58 12.44 -0.59 -3.42
N GLY A 59 13.58 -0.66 -4.12
CA GLY A 59 14.72 -1.53 -3.80
C GLY A 59 14.41 -3.03 -3.72
N GLY A 60 13.75 -3.58 -4.74
CA GLY A 60 13.44 -5.01 -4.80
C GLY A 60 12.22 -5.46 -3.98
N GLY A 61 11.19 -4.60 -3.88
CA GLY A 61 9.90 -4.93 -3.26
C GLY A 61 9.77 -4.60 -1.76
N SER A 62 10.74 -3.90 -1.18
CA SER A 62 10.81 -3.63 0.26
C SER A 62 9.87 -2.52 0.77
N GLY A 63 9.27 -1.75 -0.15
CA GLY A 63 8.37 -0.62 0.13
C GLY A 63 6.94 -1.01 0.57
N CYS A 64 6.56 -2.28 0.47
CA CYS A 64 5.20 -2.74 0.79
C CYS A 64 4.75 -2.39 2.22
N ARG A 65 5.67 -2.40 3.19
CA ARG A 65 5.39 -2.08 4.60
C ARG A 65 5.08 -0.60 4.79
N TYR A 66 5.77 0.28 4.07
CA TYR A 66 5.44 1.70 4.08
C TYR A 66 4.08 1.96 3.43
N TRP A 67 3.79 1.29 2.31
CA TRP A 67 2.49 1.40 1.66
C TRP A 67 1.32 1.01 2.58
N GLN A 68 1.45 -0.11 3.31
CA GLN A 68 0.47 -0.53 4.30
C GLN A 68 0.24 0.52 5.39
N TYR A 69 1.32 1.13 5.90
CA TYR A 69 1.22 2.22 6.88
C TYR A 69 0.45 3.43 6.33
N VAL A 70 0.75 3.84 5.09
CA VAL A 70 0.08 4.98 4.43
C VAL A 70 -1.40 4.71 4.24
N VAL A 71 -1.76 3.57 3.63
CA VAL A 71 -3.15 3.22 3.32
C VAL A 71 -3.98 3.07 4.59
N LEU A 72 -3.44 2.41 5.63
CA LEU A 72 -4.11 2.32 6.93
C LEU A 72 -4.29 3.70 7.58
N GLY A 73 -3.32 4.60 7.41
CA GLY A 73 -3.39 5.99 7.86
C GLY A 73 -4.47 6.80 7.13
N ASP A 74 -4.62 6.59 5.82
CA ASP A 74 -5.69 7.20 5.03
C ASP A 74 -7.06 6.73 5.53
N PHE A 75 -7.24 5.43 5.77
CA PHE A 75 -8.49 4.87 6.30
C PHE A 75 -8.84 5.43 7.69
N ALA A 76 -7.86 5.52 8.58
CA ALA A 76 -8.04 6.08 9.91
C ALA A 76 -8.43 7.57 9.85
N ARG A 77 -7.74 8.37 9.03
CA ARG A 77 -8.02 9.81 8.88
C ARG A 77 -9.37 10.10 8.24
N SER A 78 -9.82 9.25 7.32
CA SER A 78 -11.14 9.34 6.69
C SER A 78 -12.27 8.84 7.59
N GLY A 79 -11.97 8.40 8.82
CA GLY A 79 -12.97 7.91 9.78
C GLY A 79 -13.54 6.54 9.44
N PHE A 80 -12.89 5.76 8.59
CA PHE A 80 -13.36 4.43 8.21
C PHE A 80 -13.12 3.41 9.33
N LEU A 81 -12.11 3.65 10.16
CA LEU A 81 -11.75 2.82 11.29
C LEU A 81 -12.26 3.42 12.60
N VAL A 82 -12.60 2.55 13.55
CA VAL A 82 -12.97 2.94 14.92
C VAL A 82 -11.77 3.60 15.63
N ASP A 83 -10.56 3.10 15.38
CA ASP A 83 -9.34 3.63 15.97
C ASP A 83 -8.62 4.58 14.99
N ALA A 84 -8.63 5.87 15.31
CA ALA A 84 -7.93 6.91 14.54
C ALA A 84 -6.39 6.76 14.57
N ASN A 85 -5.84 5.95 15.48
CA ASN A 85 -4.40 5.70 15.62
C ASN A 85 -3.95 4.36 15.04
N ALA A 86 -4.81 3.65 14.27
CA ALA A 86 -4.53 2.33 13.72
C ALA A 86 -3.13 2.22 13.05
N ALA A 87 -2.77 3.20 12.21
CA ALA A 87 -1.46 3.24 11.55
C ALA A 87 -0.28 3.37 12.54
N THR A 88 -0.44 4.18 13.57
CA THR A 88 0.56 4.38 14.64
C THR A 88 0.73 3.11 15.47
N ILE A 89 -0.36 2.39 15.75
CA ILE A 89 -0.34 1.10 16.45
C ILE A 89 0.36 0.04 15.62
N LEU A 90 0.13 0.02 14.30
CA LEU A 90 0.74 -0.95 13.40
C LEU A 90 2.23 -0.68 13.17
N TRP A 91 2.64 0.59 13.08
CA TRP A 91 4.00 1.01 12.75
C TRP A 91 5.15 0.22 13.42
N PRO A 92 5.21 0.09 14.77
CA PRO A 92 6.32 -0.63 15.41
C PRO A 92 6.41 -2.10 15.01
N ASN A 93 5.32 -2.71 14.53
CA ASN A 93 5.29 -4.10 14.08
C ASN A 93 5.80 -4.27 12.63
N LEU A 94 5.68 -3.22 11.81
CA LEU A 94 6.17 -3.22 10.43
C LEU A 94 7.71 -3.13 10.34
N LEU A 95 8.38 -2.84 11.45
CA LEU A 95 9.84 -2.73 11.56
C LEU A 95 10.53 -4.07 11.82
N PHE A 96 9.82 -5.19 11.68
CA PHE A 96 10.35 -6.51 11.94
C PHE A 96 10.01 -7.52 10.83
N SER A 97 10.94 -8.43 10.58
CA SER A 97 10.71 -9.68 9.86
C SER A 97 10.33 -10.78 10.86
N TYR A 98 9.30 -11.56 10.53
CA TYR A 98 8.80 -12.65 11.35
C TYR A 98 9.10 -13.99 10.68
N ALA A 99 9.62 -14.94 11.45
CA ALA A 99 9.84 -16.32 11.01
C ALA A 99 9.42 -17.28 12.12
N ARG A 100 9.10 -18.53 11.75
CA ARG A 100 8.86 -19.58 12.74
C ARG A 100 10.17 -19.93 13.43
N ASP A 101 10.12 -20.06 14.75
CA ASP A 101 11.22 -20.57 15.59
C ASP A 101 12.51 -19.74 15.59
N ILE A 102 12.47 -18.51 15.07
CA ILE A 102 13.60 -17.56 15.07
C ILE A 102 13.12 -16.25 15.72
N PRO A 103 13.93 -15.59 16.55
CA PRO A 103 13.60 -14.25 17.04
C PRO A 103 13.32 -13.29 15.88
N ARG A 104 12.35 -12.39 16.07
CA ARG A 104 12.08 -11.35 15.07
C ARG A 104 13.34 -10.53 14.79
N GLU A 105 13.58 -10.26 13.52
CA GLU A 105 14.74 -9.48 13.07
C GLU A 105 14.29 -8.07 12.75
N ALA A 106 15.05 -7.06 13.21
CA ALA A 106 14.75 -5.68 12.88
C ALA A 106 14.99 -5.44 11.39
N LEU A 107 13.98 -4.93 10.70
CA LEU A 107 14.04 -4.64 9.28
C LEU A 107 13.57 -3.19 9.08
N PRO A 108 14.48 -2.24 8.84
CA PRO A 108 14.10 -0.84 8.69
C PRO A 108 13.08 -0.66 7.56
N MET A 109 12.21 0.33 7.73
CA MET A 109 11.23 0.68 6.71
C MET A 109 11.92 1.47 5.61
N VAL A 110 11.71 1.06 4.37
CA VAL A 110 12.19 1.78 3.19
C VAL A 110 10.97 2.37 2.50
N MET A 111 11.00 3.68 2.27
CA MET A 111 9.98 4.37 1.51
C MET A 111 10.27 4.21 0.02
N GLY A 112 9.24 3.88 -0.75
CA GLY A 112 9.17 3.93 -2.20
C GLY A 112 8.96 5.34 -2.75
N GLN A 113 8.57 5.42 -4.01
CA GLN A 113 8.26 6.68 -4.68
C GLN A 113 6.82 6.66 -5.19
N PHE A 114 6.20 7.82 -5.35
CA PHE A 114 4.93 7.94 -6.05
C PHE A 114 5.25 8.48 -7.44
N ASP A 115 4.82 7.78 -8.47
CA ASP A 115 5.06 8.21 -9.85
C ASP A 115 4.25 9.49 -10.09
N VAL A 116 4.92 10.60 -10.36
CA VAL A 116 4.23 11.84 -10.74
C VAL A 116 3.90 11.68 -12.22
N GLU A 117 2.63 11.61 -12.57
CA GLU A 117 2.23 11.78 -13.97
C GLU A 117 2.61 13.21 -14.36
N ASP A 118 3.64 13.37 -15.18
CA ASP A 118 3.97 14.64 -15.82
C ASP A 118 2.78 15.00 -16.72
N GLU A 119 2.05 16.06 -16.35
CA GLU A 119 1.10 16.70 -17.27
C GLU A 119 1.93 17.26 -18.43
N GLU A 120 1.91 16.60 -19.58
CA GLU A 120 2.48 17.18 -20.80
C GLU A 120 1.71 18.48 -21.09
N GLU A 121 2.38 19.63 -20.90
CA GLU A 121 1.89 20.92 -21.37
C GLU A 121 1.85 20.85 -22.90
N ASP A 122 0.63 20.72 -23.45
CA ASP A 122 0.37 20.95 -24.87
C ASP A 122 0.76 22.41 -25.19
N GLU A 123 1.99 22.63 -25.64
CA GLU A 123 2.39 23.88 -26.30
C GLU A 123 1.65 23.95 -27.64
N ASP A 124 0.48 24.60 -27.64
CA ASP A 124 -0.18 25.05 -28.86
C ASP A 124 0.77 26.02 -29.61
N GLU A 125 1.45 25.50 -30.63
CA GLU A 125 2.15 26.34 -31.62
C GLU A 125 1.10 27.13 -32.41
N ASP A 126 0.84 28.36 -31.98
CA ASP A 126 0.13 29.37 -32.78
C ASP A 126 0.99 29.70 -34.03
N GLU A 127 0.70 29.05 -35.16
CA GLU A 127 1.11 29.49 -36.50
C GLU A 127 0.31 30.74 -36.88
N ASP A 128 0.88 31.93 -36.64
CA ASP A 128 0.40 33.19 -37.23
C ASP A 128 1.01 33.40 -38.64
N GLU A 129 0.12 33.49 -39.64
CA GLU A 129 0.34 33.79 -41.07
C GLU A 129 0.99 35.16 -41.38
#